data_AF-A0A7K2KN64-F1
#
_entry.id   AF-A0A7K2KN64-F1
#
_cell.length_a   1.000
_cell.length_b   1.000
_cell.length_c   1.000
_cell.angle_alpha   90.00
_cell.angle_beta   90.00
_cell.angle_gamma   90.00
#
_symmetry.space_group_name_H-M   'P 1'
#
loop_
_entity.id
_entity.type
_entity.pdbx_description
1 polymer ?
#
loop_
_entity_poly.entity_id
_entity_poly.type
_entity_poly.pdbx_seq_one_letter_code
_entity_poly.pdbx_strand_id
1 'polypeptide(L)'
;MLDTPEAVVEALRENNDRPHGLPRTVTAEELVEAAEPFDKPDVLVTALLELMSAYEFTGEHRKSPVAFARLLKLWDTAPESFSQWEAHQVFWRFKWVTTSLLQVPEMPLTSVGGWIEQMRTRYAAADHGMQPVAAMRYHLATHTGVGVADAYDLWA
;
A
#
# COMPACT_ATOMS: atom_id res chain seq x y z
N MET A 1 9.77 -20.80 -15.82
CA MET A 1 10.21 -20.93 -14.41
C MET A 1 10.58 -19.54 -13.95
N LEU A 2 10.22 -19.14 -12.73
CA LEU A 2 10.42 -17.79 -12.19
C LEU A 2 11.81 -17.67 -11.53
N ASP A 3 12.84 -18.21 -12.17
CA ASP A 3 14.15 -18.44 -11.55
C ASP A 3 15.13 -17.27 -11.75
N THR A 4 14.71 -16.23 -12.49
CA THR A 4 15.51 -15.01 -12.68
C THR A 4 14.66 -13.77 -12.43
N PRO A 5 15.28 -12.63 -12.05
CA PRO A 5 14.59 -11.35 -11.91
C PRO A 5 13.84 -10.95 -13.19
N GLU A 6 14.43 -11.17 -14.37
CA GLU A 6 13.83 -10.84 -15.66
C GLU A 6 12.58 -11.69 -15.92
N ALA A 7 12.62 -12.99 -15.58
CA ALA A 7 11.46 -13.86 -15.72
C ALA A 7 10.29 -13.43 -14.81
N VAL A 8 10.58 -12.95 -13.59
CA VAL A 8 9.56 -12.37 -12.71
C VAL A 8 9.00 -11.08 -13.30
N VAL A 9 9.84 -10.21 -13.84
CA VAL A 9 9.41 -8.95 -14.47
C VAL A 9 8.50 -9.21 -15.68
N GLU A 10 8.83 -10.16 -16.55
CA GLU A 10 7.94 -10.53 -17.66
C GLU A 10 6.61 -11.10 -17.15
N ALA A 11 6.65 -11.98 -16.15
CA ALA A 11 5.43 -12.55 -15.58
C ALA A 11 4.56 -11.50 -14.86
N LEU A 12 5.16 -10.47 -14.26
CA LEU A 12 4.44 -9.31 -13.72
C LEU A 12 3.69 -8.54 -14.81
N ARG A 13 4.33 -8.32 -15.97
CA ARG A 13 3.67 -7.67 -17.12
C ARG A 13 2.51 -8.52 -17.63
N GLU A 14 2.73 -9.82 -17.82
CA GLU A 14 1.69 -10.75 -18.24
C GLU A 14 0.51 -10.79 -17.26
N ASN A 15 0.79 -10.77 -15.95
CA ASN A 15 -0.27 -10.77 -14.94
C ASN A 15 -1.03 -9.43 -14.93
N ASN A 16 -0.34 -8.31 -15.15
CA ASN A 16 -0.97 -7.00 -15.20
C ASN A 16 -1.97 -6.85 -16.37
N ASP A 17 -1.73 -7.54 -17.48
CA ASP A 17 -2.61 -7.55 -18.65
C ASP A 17 -3.85 -8.45 -18.47
N ARG A 18 -3.89 -9.28 -17.42
CA ARG A 18 -5.04 -10.14 -17.13
C ARG A 18 -6.19 -9.34 -16.51
N PRO A 19 -7.45 -9.74 -16.77
CA PRO A 19 -8.60 -9.20 -16.04
C PRO A 19 -8.43 -9.35 -14.53
N HIS A 20 -8.93 -8.38 -13.77
CA HIS A 20 -8.99 -8.48 -12.32
C HIS A 20 -9.81 -9.70 -11.89
N GLY A 21 -9.37 -10.35 -10.81
CA GLY A 21 -10.02 -11.53 -10.27
C GLY A 21 -9.07 -12.39 -9.45
N LEU A 22 -9.61 -13.46 -8.87
CA LEU A 22 -8.86 -14.40 -8.05
C LEU A 22 -7.61 -14.97 -8.76
N PRO A 23 -7.66 -15.39 -10.04
CA PRO A 23 -6.45 -15.90 -10.71
C PRO A 23 -5.31 -14.88 -10.78
N ARG A 24 -5.60 -13.61 -11.10
CA ARG A 24 -4.60 -12.53 -11.12
C ARG A 24 -4.01 -12.28 -9.73
N THR A 25 -4.83 -12.41 -8.69
CA THR A 25 -4.41 -12.21 -7.29
C THR A 25 -3.49 -13.33 -6.83
N VAL A 26 -3.85 -14.59 -7.06
CA VAL A 26 -3.00 -15.74 -6.72
C VAL A 26 -1.65 -15.65 -7.44
N THR A 27 -1.67 -15.35 -8.75
CA THR A 27 -0.42 -15.14 -9.49
C THR A 27 0.40 -13.96 -8.94
N ALA A 28 -0.23 -12.86 -8.51
CA ALA A 28 0.50 -11.76 -7.88
C ALA A 28 1.13 -12.15 -6.53
N GLU A 29 0.46 -12.98 -5.73
CA GLU A 29 1.01 -13.55 -4.49
C GLU A 29 2.25 -14.41 -4.80
N GLU A 30 2.15 -15.32 -5.76
CA GLU A 30 3.27 -16.17 -6.24
C GLU A 30 4.45 -15.35 -6.77
N LEU A 31 4.18 -14.25 -7.50
CA LEU A 31 5.24 -13.39 -8.06
C LEU A 31 5.99 -12.61 -6.99
N VAL A 32 5.30 -12.20 -5.91
CA VAL A 32 5.96 -11.59 -4.76
C VAL A 32 6.86 -12.61 -4.06
N GLU A 33 6.39 -13.84 -3.84
CA GLU A 33 7.21 -14.93 -3.27
C GLU A 33 8.42 -15.26 -4.14
N ALA A 34 8.26 -15.25 -5.47
CA ALA A 34 9.36 -15.48 -6.41
C ALA A 34 10.36 -14.32 -6.43
N ALA A 35 9.91 -13.08 -6.21
CA ALA A 35 10.79 -11.90 -6.20
C ALA A 35 11.68 -11.82 -4.96
N GLU A 36 11.20 -12.28 -3.80
CA GLU A 36 11.86 -12.13 -2.50
C GLU A 36 13.30 -12.65 -2.41
N PRO A 37 13.66 -13.82 -2.97
CA PRO A 37 15.01 -14.38 -2.84
C PRO A 37 16.06 -13.63 -3.67
N PHE A 38 15.66 -12.80 -4.63
CA PHE A 38 16.60 -12.05 -5.45
C PHE A 38 17.12 -10.83 -4.68
N ASP A 39 18.42 -10.57 -4.78
CA ASP A 39 19.04 -9.32 -4.31
C ASP A 39 18.75 -8.16 -5.28
N LYS A 40 17.45 -7.95 -5.56
CA LYS A 40 16.88 -7.05 -6.57
C LYS A 40 15.63 -6.35 -6.00
N PRO A 41 15.83 -5.34 -5.13
CA PRO A 41 14.73 -4.65 -4.45
C PRO A 41 13.74 -3.99 -5.41
N ASP A 42 14.19 -3.52 -6.58
CA ASP A 42 13.35 -2.95 -7.64
C ASP A 42 12.28 -3.93 -8.13
N VAL A 43 12.65 -5.19 -8.36
CA VAL A 43 11.69 -6.23 -8.78
C VAL A 43 10.66 -6.51 -7.69
N LEU A 44 11.09 -6.55 -6.42
CA LEU A 44 10.18 -6.76 -5.30
C LEU A 44 9.23 -5.56 -5.09
N VAL A 45 9.69 -4.33 -5.33
CA VAL A 45 8.84 -3.12 -5.31
C VAL A 45 7.72 -3.25 -6.34
N THR A 46 8.06 -3.57 -7.61
CA THR A 46 7.05 -3.74 -8.66
C THR A 46 6.07 -4.86 -8.30
N ALA A 47 6.56 -6.00 -7.79
CA ALA A 47 5.72 -7.13 -7.40
C ALA A 47 4.73 -6.78 -6.28
N LEU A 48 5.20 -6.08 -5.24
CA LEU A 48 4.34 -5.64 -4.13
C LEU A 48 3.28 -4.64 -4.59
N LEU A 49 3.62 -3.73 -5.51
CA LEU A 49 2.67 -2.78 -6.08
C LEU A 49 1.59 -3.47 -6.93
N GLU A 50 1.95 -4.49 -7.72
CA GLU A 50 1.01 -5.32 -8.47
C GLU A 50 0.10 -6.12 -7.52
N LEU A 51 0.66 -6.71 -6.45
CA LEU A 51 -0.12 -7.42 -5.45
C LEU A 51 -1.13 -6.51 -4.74
N MET A 52 -0.72 -5.29 -4.36
CA MET A 52 -1.64 -4.32 -3.77
C MET A 52 -2.76 -3.91 -4.74
N SER A 53 -2.46 -3.80 -6.02
CA SER A 53 -3.48 -3.57 -7.06
C SER A 53 -4.47 -4.74 -7.12
N ALA A 54 -3.97 -5.98 -7.12
CA ALA A 54 -4.81 -7.17 -7.17
C ALA A 54 -5.74 -7.29 -5.93
N TYR A 55 -5.24 -7.01 -4.74
CA TYR A 55 -6.05 -6.98 -3.51
C TYR A 55 -7.15 -5.92 -3.53
N GLU A 56 -6.87 -4.75 -4.09
CA GLU A 56 -7.87 -3.69 -4.21
C GLU A 56 -9.04 -4.13 -5.11
N PHE A 57 -8.74 -4.70 -6.28
CA PHE A 57 -9.79 -5.08 -7.25
C PHE A 57 -10.52 -6.39 -6.92
N THR A 58 -10.04 -7.17 -5.96
CA THR A 58 -10.73 -8.39 -5.49
C THR A 58 -11.43 -8.23 -4.14
N GLY A 59 -11.32 -7.06 -3.51
CA GLY A 59 -11.91 -6.82 -2.19
C GLY A 59 -11.13 -7.44 -1.03
N GLU A 60 -9.92 -7.95 -1.28
CA GLU A 60 -9.00 -8.52 -0.30
C GLU A 60 -8.27 -7.42 0.50
N HIS A 61 -8.96 -6.32 0.82
CA HIS A 61 -8.40 -5.12 1.43
C HIS A 61 -7.67 -5.44 2.74
N ARG A 62 -8.14 -6.44 3.52
CA ARG A 62 -7.50 -6.88 4.78
C ARG A 62 -6.08 -7.40 4.61
N LYS A 63 -5.68 -7.87 3.42
CA LYS A 63 -4.32 -8.33 3.13
C LYS A 63 -3.38 -7.18 2.74
N SER A 64 -3.91 -6.05 2.29
CA SER A 64 -3.14 -4.90 1.80
C SER A 64 -2.17 -4.27 2.83
N PRO A 65 -2.50 -4.15 4.13
CA PRO A 65 -1.59 -3.55 5.11
C PRO A 65 -0.24 -4.29 5.23
N VAL A 66 -0.23 -5.62 5.13
CA VAL A 66 1.00 -6.41 5.22
C VAL A 66 1.90 -6.17 4.00
N ALA A 67 1.31 -6.19 2.80
CA ALA A 67 2.04 -5.88 1.57
C ALA A 67 2.60 -4.45 1.61
N PHE A 68 1.81 -3.48 2.10
CA PHE A 68 2.26 -2.09 2.18
C PHE A 68 3.35 -1.88 3.23
N ALA A 69 3.30 -2.56 4.38
CA ALA A 69 4.37 -2.51 5.36
C ALA A 69 5.71 -3.00 4.79
N ARG A 70 5.68 -4.05 3.96
CA ARG A 70 6.87 -4.54 3.23
C ARG A 70 7.37 -3.51 2.22
N LEU A 71 6.46 -2.88 1.47
CA LEU A 71 6.79 -1.81 0.52
C LEU A 71 7.42 -0.58 1.22
N LEU A 72 6.89 -0.18 2.38
CA LEU A 72 7.46 0.91 3.17
C LEU A 72 8.83 0.59 3.73
N LYS A 73 9.07 -0.67 4.14
CA LYS A 73 10.41 -1.08 4.55
C LYS A 73 11.41 -0.88 3.42
N LEU A 74 11.06 -1.27 2.18
CA LEU A 74 11.89 -1.03 1.01
C LEU A 74 12.08 0.46 0.74
N TRP A 75 11.03 1.27 0.88
CA TRP A 75 11.12 2.72 0.74
C TRP A 75 12.10 3.33 1.74
N ASP A 76 12.08 2.86 2.99
CA ASP A 76 12.94 3.37 4.05
C ASP A 76 14.40 2.85 3.92
N THR A 77 14.63 1.66 3.33
CA THR A 77 15.98 1.05 3.27
C THR A 77 16.68 1.14 1.91
N ALA A 78 15.93 1.26 0.81
CA ALA A 78 16.45 1.26 -0.56
C ALA A 78 15.60 2.17 -1.49
N PRO A 79 15.40 3.46 -1.14
CA PRO A 79 14.54 4.38 -1.89
C PRO A 79 14.94 4.54 -3.37
N GLU A 80 16.22 4.36 -3.71
CA GLU A 80 16.75 4.41 -5.07
C GLU A 80 16.25 3.27 -5.98
N SER A 81 15.67 2.23 -5.39
CA SER A 81 15.08 1.08 -6.11
C SER A 81 13.71 1.40 -6.68
N PHE A 82 13.13 2.55 -6.33
CA PHE A 82 11.82 2.98 -6.80
C PHE A 82 11.98 3.86 -8.04
N SER A 83 11.29 3.52 -9.12
CA SER A 83 11.06 4.49 -10.19
C SER A 83 10.21 5.67 -9.70
N GLN A 84 10.21 6.78 -10.45
CA GLN A 84 9.36 7.94 -10.12
C GLN A 84 7.87 7.58 -10.04
N TRP A 85 7.40 6.67 -10.90
CA TRP A 85 6.02 6.21 -10.89
C TRP A 85 5.72 5.40 -9.62
N GLU A 86 6.59 4.46 -9.25
CA GLU A 86 6.41 3.63 -8.05
C GLU A 86 6.48 4.47 -6.77
N ALA A 87 7.39 5.43 -6.72
CA ALA A 87 7.47 6.41 -5.64
C ALA A 87 6.14 7.17 -5.47
N HIS A 88 5.56 7.67 -6.57
CA HIS A 88 4.25 8.30 -6.53
C HIS A 88 3.15 7.33 -6.04
N GLN A 89 3.21 6.07 -6.48
CA GLN A 89 2.26 5.05 -6.02
C GLN A 89 2.34 4.83 -4.51
N VAL A 90 3.52 4.78 -3.88
CA VAL A 90 3.64 4.63 -2.42
C VAL A 90 2.76 5.64 -1.67
N PHE A 91 2.88 6.93 -2.03
CA PHE A 91 2.06 7.99 -1.43
C PHE A 91 0.57 7.86 -1.76
N TRP A 92 0.24 7.41 -2.98
CA TRP A 92 -1.15 7.13 -3.35
C TRP A 92 -1.76 6.00 -2.51
N ARG A 93 -1.01 4.92 -2.24
CA ARG A 93 -1.50 3.74 -1.48
C ARG A 93 -1.72 4.04 0.01
N PHE A 94 -0.98 4.97 0.61
CA PHE A 94 -1.21 5.42 1.99
C PHE A 94 -2.68 5.76 2.29
N LYS A 95 -3.37 6.35 1.30
CA LYS A 95 -4.78 6.76 1.43
C LYS A 95 -5.70 5.56 1.67
N TRP A 96 -5.48 4.45 0.99
CA TRP A 96 -6.38 3.30 1.01
C TRP A 96 -6.03 2.31 2.12
N VAL A 97 -4.75 2.19 2.47
CA VAL A 97 -4.29 1.28 3.52
C VAL A 97 -4.87 1.63 4.90
N THR A 98 -5.08 2.91 5.19
CA THR A 98 -5.70 3.30 6.47
C THR A 98 -7.15 2.81 6.57
N THR A 99 -7.93 2.92 5.49
CA THR A 99 -9.28 2.37 5.46
C THR A 99 -9.29 0.84 5.49
N SER A 100 -8.28 0.18 4.91
CA SER A 100 -8.09 -1.28 5.03
C SER A 100 -7.79 -1.70 6.47
N LEU A 101 -6.97 -0.94 7.20
CA LEU A 101 -6.65 -1.22 8.61
C LEU A 101 -7.89 -1.19 9.50
N LEU A 102 -8.85 -0.29 9.24
CA LEU A 102 -10.13 -0.23 9.95
C LEU A 102 -11.04 -1.45 9.69
N GLN A 103 -10.75 -2.24 8.65
CA GLN A 103 -11.51 -3.46 8.34
C GLN A 103 -10.94 -4.70 9.03
N VAL A 104 -9.78 -4.62 9.68
CA VAL A 104 -9.13 -5.72 10.41
C VAL A 104 -9.57 -5.69 11.87
N PRO A 105 -10.44 -6.62 12.32
CA PRO A 105 -11.04 -6.55 13.66
C PRO A 105 -10.02 -6.58 14.80
N GLU A 106 -8.90 -7.27 14.62
CA GLU A 106 -7.84 -7.43 15.61
C GLU A 106 -6.90 -6.21 15.67
N MET A 107 -7.01 -5.28 14.73
CA MET A 107 -6.13 -4.11 14.66
C MET A 107 -6.50 -3.09 15.74
N PRO A 108 -5.60 -2.76 16.68
CA PRO A 108 -5.89 -1.75 17.68
C PRO A 108 -6.09 -0.37 17.04
N LEU A 109 -7.14 0.35 17.42
CA LEU A 109 -7.42 1.70 16.90
C LEU A 109 -6.30 2.70 17.19
N THR A 110 -5.55 2.51 18.27
CA THR A 110 -4.34 3.29 18.58
C THR A 110 -3.26 3.10 17.53
N SER A 111 -3.10 1.89 16.99
CA SER A 111 -2.19 1.59 15.89
C SER A 111 -2.62 2.29 14.60
N VAL A 112 -3.93 2.36 14.32
CA VAL A 112 -4.47 3.12 13.18
C VAL A 112 -4.21 4.62 13.34
N GLY A 113 -4.37 5.17 14.55
CA GLY A 113 -4.00 6.56 14.84
C GLY A 113 -2.51 6.83 14.64
N GLY A 114 -1.65 5.95 15.15
CA GLY A 114 -0.19 6.04 14.93
C GLY A 114 0.20 5.92 13.46
N TRP A 115 -0.53 5.11 12.69
CA TRP A 115 -0.36 5.00 11.24
C TRP A 115 -0.68 6.30 10.50
N ILE A 116 -1.78 6.98 10.86
CA ILE A 116 -2.14 8.28 10.29
C ILE A 116 -1.07 9.33 10.60
N GLU A 117 -0.47 9.28 11.78
CA GLU A 117 0.61 10.20 12.17
C GLU A 117 1.91 9.95 11.38
N GLN A 118 2.21 8.68 11.10
CA GLN A 118 3.28 8.30 10.19
C GLN A 118 3.04 8.80 8.76
N MET A 119 1.79 8.68 8.27
CA MET A 119 1.39 9.24 6.98
C MET A 119 1.58 10.75 6.95
N ARG A 120 1.17 11.48 8.01
CA ARG A 120 1.36 12.93 8.14
C ARG A 120 2.82 13.33 8.02
N THR A 121 3.70 12.65 8.76
CA THR A 121 5.13 12.92 8.78
C THR A 121 5.74 12.73 7.39
N ARG A 122 5.40 11.62 6.71
CA ARG A 122 5.91 11.31 5.37
C ARG A 122 5.38 12.28 4.30
N TYR A 123 4.10 12.63 4.36
CA TYR A 123 3.51 13.60 3.44
C TYR A 123 4.15 14.99 3.59
N ALA A 124 4.44 15.42 4.82
CA ALA A 124 5.06 16.72 5.06
C ALA A 124 6.51 16.75 4.55
N ALA A 125 7.27 15.67 4.79
CA ALA A 125 8.64 15.54 4.28
C ALA A 125 8.70 15.52 2.74
N ALA A 126 7.65 15.01 2.08
CA ALA A 126 7.53 14.96 0.62
C ALA A 126 6.86 16.20 0.00
N ASP A 127 6.59 17.25 0.79
CA ASP A 127 5.87 18.46 0.37
C ASP A 127 4.53 18.16 -0.35
N HIS A 128 3.81 17.16 0.15
CA HIS A 128 2.48 16.80 -0.34
C HIS A 128 1.39 17.50 0.46
N GLY A 129 0.26 17.79 -0.20
CA GLY A 129 -0.91 18.35 0.46
C GLY A 129 -1.47 17.44 1.57
N MET A 130 -1.92 18.03 2.68
CA MET A 130 -2.38 17.31 3.88
C MET A 130 -3.81 16.75 3.77
N GLN A 131 -4.52 17.02 2.67
CA GLN A 131 -5.90 16.56 2.45
C GLN A 131 -6.09 15.04 2.62
N PRO A 132 -5.16 14.18 2.18
CA PRO A 132 -5.33 12.74 2.37
C PRO A 132 -5.16 12.29 3.83
N VAL A 133 -4.26 12.91 4.60
CA VAL A 133 -4.05 12.61 6.03
C VAL A 133 -5.33 12.90 6.82
N ALA A 134 -5.94 14.03 6.50
CA ALA A 134 -7.18 14.47 7.10
C ALA A 134 -8.38 13.60 6.77
N ALA A 135 -8.52 13.19 5.50
CA ALA A 135 -9.55 12.23 5.12
C ALA A 135 -9.43 10.96 5.97
N MET A 136 -8.22 10.51 6.26
CA MET A 136 -8.00 9.34 7.12
C MET A 136 -8.33 9.60 8.59
N ARG A 137 -8.06 10.79 9.12
CA ARG A 137 -8.55 11.20 10.45
C ARG A 137 -10.07 11.19 10.51
N TYR A 138 -10.74 11.67 9.46
CA TYR A 138 -12.20 11.61 9.34
C TYR A 138 -12.74 10.19 9.30
N HIS A 139 -12.10 9.27 8.55
CA HIS A 139 -12.52 7.86 8.54
C HIS A 139 -12.39 7.20 9.92
N LEU A 140 -11.30 7.46 10.65
CA LEU A 140 -11.12 6.95 12.02
C LEU A 140 -12.14 7.57 12.99
N ALA A 141 -12.38 8.88 12.90
CA ALA A 141 -13.37 9.57 13.72
C ALA A 141 -14.79 9.03 13.47
N THR A 142 -15.16 8.84 12.21
CA THR A 142 -16.46 8.27 11.82
C THR A 142 -16.61 6.83 12.29
N HIS A 143 -15.55 6.02 12.20
CA HIS A 143 -15.55 4.64 12.67
C HIS A 143 -15.75 4.52 14.19
N THR A 144 -15.21 5.48 14.96
CA THR A 144 -15.24 5.46 16.43
C THR A 144 -16.33 6.31 17.06
N GLY A 145 -16.89 7.27 16.31
CA GLY A 145 -17.80 8.30 16.81
C GLY A 145 -17.11 9.41 17.63
N VAL A 146 -15.78 9.43 17.72
CA VAL A 146 -15.01 10.38 18.55
C VAL A 146 -14.32 11.42 17.67
N GLY A 147 -14.43 12.71 18.02
CA GLY A 147 -13.71 13.78 17.32
C GLY A 147 -14.19 14.05 15.88
N VAL A 148 -15.43 13.65 15.55
CA VAL A 148 -15.99 13.79 14.19
C VAL A 148 -16.10 15.26 13.76
N ALA A 149 -16.45 16.16 14.68
CA ALA A 149 -16.52 17.60 14.40
C ALA A 149 -15.14 18.17 13.98
N ASP A 150 -14.10 17.87 14.76
CA ASP A 150 -12.72 18.29 14.50
C ASP A 150 -12.18 17.74 13.18
N ALA A 151 -12.71 16.61 12.70
CA ALA A 151 -12.31 16.03 11.42
C ALA A 151 -12.84 16.81 10.19
N TYR A 152 -13.85 17.67 10.37
CA TYR A 152 -14.38 18.54 9.30
C TYR A 152 -13.61 19.85 9.14
N ASP A 153 -12.74 20.22 10.08
CA ASP A 153 -11.88 21.42 9.98
C ASP A 153 -11.06 21.46 8.69
N LEU A 154 -10.91 20.32 8.02
CA LEU A 154 -10.22 20.25 6.75
C LEU A 154 -10.96 20.78 5.52
N TRP A 155 -12.25 21.05 5.67
CA TRP A 155 -13.13 21.58 4.63
C TRP A 155 -13.58 23.01 4.95
N ALA A 156 -13.07 23.61 6.03
CA ALA A 156 -13.34 24.99 6.45
C ALA A 156 -12.26 25.94 5.89
#